data_AF-A0A656G9P5-F1
#
_entry.id   AF-A0A656G9P5-F1
#
_cell.length_a   1.000
_cell.length_b   1.000
_cell.length_c   1.000
_cell.angle_alpha   90.00
_cell.angle_beta   90.00
_cell.angle_gamma   90.00
#
_symmetry.space_group_name_H-M   'P 1'
#
loop_
_entity.id
_entity.type
_entity.pdbx_description
1 polymer ?
#
loop_
_entity_poly.entity_id
_entity_poly.type
_entity_poly.pdbx_seq_one_letter_code
_entity_poly.pdbx_strand_id
1 'polypeptide(L)'
;MTDTNISASQTMTEDEAAEFAEQVFDVARQGNAVMLERLLEKGLPADLRNHKGDTLLMLASYHCHADAVRVLLDHKADPEIRNDNGQSPIAGAAFKGDLAVVRLLVEAGADVDGASADGRT
;
A
#
# COMPACT_ATOMS: atom_id res chain seq x y z
N MET A 1 1.51 34.59 -36.17
CA MET A 1 1.04 33.21 -36.39
C MET A 1 2.25 32.37 -36.73
N THR A 2 2.79 31.67 -35.75
CA THR A 2 3.55 30.43 -35.93
C THR A 2 3.43 29.70 -34.60
N ASP A 3 2.51 28.75 -34.59
CA ASP A 3 2.29 27.75 -33.56
C ASP A 3 3.58 26.93 -33.37
N THR A 4 4.38 27.29 -32.37
CA THR A 4 5.49 26.44 -31.94
C THR A 4 5.00 25.51 -30.83
N ASN A 5 4.37 24.43 -31.28
CA ASN A 5 4.68 23.08 -30.81
C ASN A 5 4.70 22.87 -29.28
N ILE A 6 3.52 22.82 -28.67
CA ILE A 6 3.32 22.09 -27.41
C ILE A 6 3.36 20.59 -27.75
N SER A 7 4.58 20.08 -27.95
CA SER A 7 4.77 18.63 -28.10
C SER A 7 4.68 18.00 -26.72
N ALA A 8 3.56 17.34 -26.48
CA ALA A 8 3.38 16.37 -25.41
C ALA A 8 4.54 15.36 -25.40
N SER A 9 5.34 15.36 -24.33
CA SER A 9 6.10 14.24 -23.77
C SER A 9 7.06 14.80 -22.72
N GLN A 10 6.52 15.29 -21.60
CA GLN A 10 7.32 15.25 -20.37
C GLN A 10 7.30 13.79 -19.94
N THR A 11 8.28 13.03 -20.44
CA THR A 11 8.64 11.75 -19.83
C THR A 11 9.09 12.08 -18.42
N MET A 12 8.31 11.68 -17.40
CA MET A 12 8.76 11.76 -16.00
C MET A 12 10.16 11.16 -15.94
N THR A 13 11.11 11.94 -15.44
CA THR A 13 12.47 11.45 -15.21
C THR A 13 12.44 10.32 -14.19
N GLU A 14 13.43 9.41 -14.20
CA GLU A 14 13.50 8.31 -13.22
C GLU A 14 13.48 8.83 -11.77
N ASP A 15 14.03 10.02 -11.53
CA ASP A 15 14.05 10.69 -10.23
C ASP A 15 12.65 11.18 -9.81
N GLU A 16 11.89 11.81 -10.73
CA GLU A 16 10.49 12.22 -10.49
C GLU A 16 9.55 11.02 -10.31
N ALA A 17 9.81 9.91 -11.02
CA ALA A 17 9.07 8.67 -10.85
C ALA A 17 9.35 8.01 -9.50
N ALA A 18 10.59 8.05 -9.03
CA ALA A 18 10.96 7.56 -7.70
C ALA A 18 10.37 8.43 -6.57
N GLU A 19 10.40 9.76 -6.72
CA GLU A 19 9.80 10.69 -5.77
C GLU A 19 8.28 10.52 -5.70
N PHE A 20 7.62 10.34 -6.85
CA PHE A 20 6.20 10.03 -6.92
C PHE A 20 5.88 8.69 -6.25
N ALA A 21 6.71 7.66 -6.47
CA ALA A 21 6.55 6.37 -5.80
C ALA A 21 6.67 6.48 -4.29
N GLU A 22 7.68 7.19 -3.77
CA GLU A 22 7.85 7.39 -2.32
C GLU A 22 6.66 8.15 -1.70
N GLN A 23 6.16 9.16 -2.42
CA GLN A 23 5.00 9.93 -1.98
C GLN A 23 3.76 9.04 -1.79
N VAL A 24 3.55 8.04 -2.65
CA VAL A 24 2.40 7.12 -2.52
C VAL A 24 2.49 6.30 -1.23
N PHE A 25 3.69 5.86 -0.83
CA PHE A 25 3.90 5.14 0.43
C PHE A 25 3.64 6.03 1.65
N ASP A 26 4.01 7.31 1.59
CA ASP A 26 3.69 8.27 2.66
C ASP A 26 2.19 8.51 2.82
N VAL A 27 1.44 8.52 1.71
CA VAL A 27 -0.03 8.60 1.74
C VAL A 27 -0.62 7.39 2.49
N ALA A 28 -0.09 6.18 2.25
CA ALA A 28 -0.51 4.98 2.97
C ALA A 28 -0.13 5.01 4.47
N ARG A 29 1.06 5.52 4.82
CA ARG A 29 1.51 5.70 6.22
C ARG A 29 0.64 6.69 6.98
N GLN A 30 0.12 7.71 6.31
CA GLN A 30 -0.76 8.73 6.89
C GLN A 30 -2.24 8.30 6.92
N GLY A 31 -2.59 7.20 6.24
CA GLY A 31 -3.96 6.70 6.17
C GLY A 31 -4.88 7.55 5.31
N ASN A 32 -4.35 8.32 4.36
CA ASN A 32 -5.17 9.17 3.50
C ASN A 32 -5.85 8.34 2.40
N ALA A 33 -6.96 7.70 2.79
CA ALA A 33 -7.76 6.82 1.95
C ALA A 33 -8.26 7.49 0.66
N VAL A 34 -8.66 8.77 0.72
CA VAL A 34 -9.16 9.53 -0.44
C VAL A 34 -8.08 9.71 -1.49
N MET A 35 -6.85 9.99 -1.06
CA MET A 35 -5.74 10.14 -1.99
C MET A 35 -5.29 8.77 -2.54
N LEU A 36 -5.29 7.72 -1.72
CA LEU A 36 -5.04 6.36 -2.20
C LEU A 36 -6.03 5.94 -3.27
N GLU A 37 -7.34 6.13 -3.03
CA GLU A 37 -8.40 5.80 -3.98
C GLU A 37 -8.15 6.48 -5.33
N ARG A 38 -7.90 7.79 -5.34
CA ARG A 38 -7.58 8.52 -6.58
C ARG A 38 -6.32 8.04 -7.29
N LEU A 39 -5.31 7.58 -6.54
CA LEU A 39 -4.06 7.06 -7.12
C LEU A 39 -4.30 5.69 -7.76
N LEU A 40 -5.08 4.83 -7.10
CA LEU A 40 -5.45 3.51 -7.60
C LEU A 40 -6.37 3.61 -8.83
N GLU A 41 -7.32 4.55 -8.83
CA GLU A 41 -8.18 4.85 -9.99
C GLU A 41 -7.37 5.28 -11.23
N LYS A 42 -6.21 5.91 -11.02
CA LYS A 42 -5.29 6.30 -12.11
C LYS A 42 -4.46 5.13 -12.65
N GLY A 43 -4.65 3.92 -12.13
CA GLY A 43 -3.96 2.70 -12.57
C GLY A 43 -2.69 2.39 -11.79
N LEU A 44 -2.49 3.00 -10.62
CA LEU A 44 -1.40 2.61 -9.72
C LEU A 44 -1.65 1.17 -9.21
N PRO A 45 -0.67 0.26 -9.26
CA PRO A 45 -0.86 -1.10 -8.76
C PRO A 45 -1.05 -1.09 -7.25
N ALA A 46 -2.12 -1.73 -6.76
CA ALA A 46 -2.41 -1.82 -5.32
C ALA A 46 -1.30 -2.55 -4.54
N ASP A 47 -0.60 -3.46 -5.21
CA ASP A 47 0.52 -4.26 -4.68
C ASP A 47 1.90 -3.59 -4.87
N LEU A 48 1.94 -2.28 -5.08
CA LEU A 48 3.19 -1.53 -5.20
C LEU A 48 4.07 -1.76 -3.98
N ARG A 49 5.36 -2.06 -4.20
CA ARG A 49 6.35 -2.34 -3.15
C ARG A 49 7.43 -1.26 -3.10
N ASN A 50 7.78 -0.83 -1.90
CA ASN A 50 8.90 0.09 -1.70
C ASN A 50 10.24 -0.67 -1.67
N HIS A 51 11.33 0.06 -1.41
CA HIS A 51 12.68 -0.50 -1.35
C HIS A 51 12.95 -1.47 -0.18
N LYS A 52 12.00 -1.65 0.76
CA LYS A 52 12.02 -2.67 1.83
C LYS A 52 11.08 -3.84 1.54
N GLY A 53 10.46 -3.83 0.36
CA GLY A 53 9.42 -4.76 -0.02
C GLY A 53 8.06 -4.50 0.64
N ASP A 54 7.88 -3.41 1.38
CA ASP A 54 6.58 -3.10 2.02
C ASP A 54 5.55 -2.69 0.96
N THR A 55 4.35 -3.25 1.05
CA THR A 55 3.22 -2.79 0.24
C THR A 55 2.48 -1.62 0.88
N LEU A 56 1.65 -0.93 0.10
CA LEU A 56 0.73 0.08 0.63
C LEU A 56 -0.17 -0.50 1.73
N LEU A 57 -0.65 -1.73 1.53
CA LEU A 57 -1.50 -2.43 2.48
C LEU A 57 -0.78 -2.70 3.80
N MET A 58 0.51 -3.05 3.77
CA MET A 58 1.32 -3.23 4.98
C MET A 58 1.46 -1.94 5.77
N LEU A 59 1.78 -0.83 5.09
CA LEU A 59 1.96 0.46 5.74
C LEU A 59 0.65 0.92 6.38
N ALA A 60 -0.46 0.87 5.64
CA ALA A 60 -1.77 1.23 6.16
C ALA A 60 -2.19 0.31 7.34
N SER A 61 -1.88 -0.98 7.27
CA SER A 61 -2.21 -1.95 8.32
C SER A 61 -1.38 -1.75 9.58
N TYR A 62 -0.08 -1.53 9.45
CA TYR A 62 0.83 -1.26 10.57
C TYR A 62 0.52 0.06 11.28
N HIS A 63 -0.05 1.04 10.56
CA HIS A 63 -0.48 2.32 11.12
C HIS A 63 -1.95 2.36 11.53
N CYS A 64 -2.65 1.23 11.53
CA CYS A 64 -4.03 1.10 12.03
C CYS A 64 -5.07 1.94 11.23
N HIS A 65 -4.83 2.15 9.94
CA HIS A 65 -5.69 2.97 9.10
C HIS A 65 -6.74 2.14 8.37
N ALA A 66 -7.79 1.72 9.10
CA ALA A 66 -8.84 0.84 8.58
C ALA A 66 -9.50 1.31 7.27
N ASP A 67 -9.72 2.61 7.08
CA ASP A 67 -10.31 3.13 5.84
C ASP A 67 -9.35 3.01 4.66
N ALA A 68 -8.06 3.29 4.86
CA ALA A 68 -7.04 3.10 3.83
C ALA A 68 -6.85 1.61 3.49
N VAL A 69 -6.88 0.73 4.49
CA VAL A 69 -6.87 -0.72 4.32
C VAL A 69 -8.07 -1.17 3.48
N ARG A 70 -9.28 -0.69 3.78
CA ARG A 70 -10.48 -1.02 3.00
C ARG A 70 -10.34 -0.60 1.54
N VAL A 71 -9.92 0.64 1.27
CA VAL A 71 -9.69 1.13 -0.10
C VAL A 71 -8.72 0.23 -0.85
N LEU A 72 -7.58 -0.14 -0.23
CA LEU A 72 -6.59 -0.99 -0.87
C LEU A 72 -7.14 -2.39 -1.19
N LEU A 73 -7.90 -2.99 -0.26
CA LEU A 73 -8.52 -4.30 -0.44
C LEU A 73 -9.64 -4.28 -1.49
N ASP A 74 -10.44 -3.21 -1.55
CA ASP A 74 -11.48 -3.01 -2.57
C ASP A 74 -10.85 -2.95 -3.98
N HIS A 75 -9.66 -2.37 -4.07
CA HIS A 75 -8.83 -2.34 -5.28
C HIS A 75 -7.94 -3.59 -5.47
N LYS A 76 -8.27 -4.70 -4.81
CA LYS A 76 -7.63 -6.02 -4.99
C LYS A 76 -6.15 -6.08 -4.58
N ALA A 77 -5.73 -5.27 -3.61
CA ALA A 77 -4.44 -5.49 -2.96
C ALA A 77 -4.39 -6.90 -2.36
N ASP A 78 -3.31 -7.62 -2.61
CA ASP A 78 -3.07 -8.96 -2.08
C ASP A 78 -2.63 -8.87 -0.60
N PRO A 79 -3.45 -9.39 0.34
CA PRO A 79 -3.13 -9.34 1.76
C PRO A 79 -2.05 -10.33 2.19
N GLU A 80 -1.59 -11.23 1.32
CA GLU A 80 -0.57 -12.24 1.63
C GLU A 80 0.85 -11.83 1.24
N ILE A 81 1.03 -10.69 0.56
CA ILE A 81 2.37 -10.23 0.18
C ILE A 81 3.22 -9.97 1.41
N ARG A 82 4.42 -10.57 1.42
CA ARG A 82 5.41 -10.38 2.48
C ARG A 82 6.52 -9.42 2.06
N ASN A 83 6.96 -8.60 2.99
CA ASN A 83 8.08 -7.69 2.79
C ASN A 83 9.41 -8.46 2.90
N ASP A 84 10.53 -7.75 2.75
CA ASP A 84 11.85 -8.40 2.73
C ASP A 84 12.24 -9.02 4.09
N ASN A 85 11.54 -8.61 5.16
CA ASN A 85 11.68 -9.19 6.50
C ASN A 85 10.70 -10.35 6.75
N GLY A 86 9.92 -10.77 5.74
CA GLY A 86 8.92 -11.83 5.86
C GLY A 86 7.68 -11.44 6.67
N GLN A 87 7.50 -10.16 7.00
CA GLN A 87 6.30 -9.67 7.67
C GLN A 87 5.15 -9.66 6.68
N SER A 88 3.92 -9.84 7.15
CA SER A 88 2.67 -9.72 6.38
C SER A 88 1.89 -8.47 6.84
N PRO A 89 0.89 -7.97 6.07
CA PRO A 89 0.02 -6.90 6.52
C PRO A 89 -0.68 -7.22 7.86
N ILE A 90 -1.14 -8.47 8.02
CA ILE A 90 -1.82 -8.92 9.22
C ILE A 90 -0.88 -9.01 10.43
N ALA A 91 0.40 -9.36 10.24
CA ALA A 91 1.41 -9.29 11.30
C ALA A 91 1.60 -7.85 11.78
N GLY A 92 1.61 -6.87 10.87
CA GLY A 92 1.69 -5.45 11.22
C GLY A 92 0.52 -4.99 12.07
N ALA A 93 -0.71 -5.32 11.67
CA ALA A 93 -1.93 -4.97 12.42
C ALA A 93 -2.02 -5.68 13.77
N ALA A 94 -1.68 -6.99 13.81
CA ALA A 94 -1.67 -7.78 15.02
C ALA A 94 -0.62 -7.28 16.03
N PHE A 95 0.57 -6.87 15.57
CA PHE A 95 1.60 -6.27 16.42
C PHE A 95 1.10 -4.98 17.11
N LYS A 96 0.25 -4.20 16.44
CA LYS A 96 -0.38 -3.02 17.05
C LYS A 96 -1.60 -3.34 17.91
N GLY A 97 -2.12 -4.56 17.83
CA GLY A 97 -3.35 -4.96 18.51
C GLY A 97 -4.62 -4.39 17.89
N ASP A 98 -4.59 -3.95 16.63
CA ASP A 98 -5.78 -3.41 15.96
C ASP A 98 -6.65 -4.53 15.36
N LEU A 99 -7.64 -4.95 16.15
CA LEU A 99 -8.59 -5.97 15.75
C LEU A 99 -9.49 -5.57 14.58
N ALA A 100 -9.72 -4.27 14.33
CA ALA A 100 -10.55 -3.84 13.22
C ALA A 100 -9.84 -4.08 11.89
N VAL A 101 -8.56 -3.69 11.81
CA VAL A 101 -7.73 -3.96 10.63
C VAL A 101 -7.47 -5.45 10.44
N VAL A 102 -7.19 -6.20 11.52
CA VAL A 102 -7.02 -7.65 11.44
C VAL A 102 -8.28 -8.31 10.85
N ARG A 103 -9.48 -7.91 11.28
CA ARG A 103 -10.73 -8.43 10.72
C ARG A 103 -10.87 -8.13 9.24
N LEU A 104 -10.58 -6.90 8.80
CA LEU A 104 -10.64 -6.52 7.38
C LEU A 104 -9.71 -7.39 6.53
N LEU A 105 -8.48 -7.65 7.01
CA LEU A 105 -7.51 -8.48 6.30
C LEU A 105 -7.97 -9.94 6.23
N VAL A 106 -8.49 -10.50 7.32
CA VAL A 106 -9.02 -11.88 7.34
C VAL A 106 -10.25 -12.03 6.45
N GLU A 107 -11.14 -11.04 6.45
CA GLU A 107 -12.30 -11.01 5.54
C GLU A 107 -11.89 -10.93 4.07
N ALA A 108 -10.73 -10.31 3.78
CA ALA A 108 -10.13 -10.29 2.45
C ALA A 108 -9.30 -11.55 2.10
N GLY A 109 -9.24 -12.54 3.00
CA GLY A 109 -8.57 -13.81 2.77
C GLY A 109 -7.14 -13.91 3.27
N ALA A 110 -6.69 -12.97 4.11
CA ALA A 110 -5.39 -13.08 4.78
C ALA A 110 -5.35 -14.31 5.71
N ASP A 111 -4.23 -15.03 5.69
CA ASP A 111 -3.98 -16.12 6.62
C ASP A 111 -3.73 -15.56 8.02
N VAL A 112 -4.52 -16.03 9.00
CA VAL A 112 -4.41 -15.64 10.40
C VAL A 112 -3.04 -16.05 10.97
N ASP A 113 -2.50 -17.18 10.51
CA ASP A 113 -1.17 -17.65 10.93
C ASP A 113 -0.05 -16.77 10.36
N GLY A 114 -0.36 -15.96 9.33
CA GLY A 114 0.52 -14.93 8.79
C GLY A 114 0.88 -13.84 9.80
N ALA A 115 0.14 -13.70 10.91
CA ALA A 115 0.50 -12.81 12.01
C ALA A 115 1.69 -13.33 12.84
N SER A 116 2.00 -14.63 12.73
CA SER A 116 3.04 -15.32 13.49
C SER A 116 4.36 -15.37 12.72
N ALA A 117 4.86 -14.21 12.28
CA ALA A 117 6.18 -14.12 11.63
C ALA A 117 7.35 -14.44 12.58
N ASP A 118 7.10 -14.65 13.88
CA ASP A 118 8.11 -14.88 14.91
C ASP A 118 8.14 -16.34 15.45
N GLY A 119 7.31 -17.26 14.94
CA GLY A 119 7.32 -18.66 15.37
C GLY A 119 7.10 -18.88 16.88
N ARG A 120 6.51 -17.90 17.58
CA ARG A 120 6.20 -17.98 19.02
C ARG A 120 4.70 -18.22 19.19
N THR A 121 4.32 -19.49 19.14
CA THR A 121 3.16 -20.04 19.87
C THR A 121 3.65 -20.91 21.01
#